data_AF-A0A925B0C2-F1
#
_entry.id   AF-A0A925B0C2-F1
#
_cell.length_a   1.000
_cell.length_b   1.000
_cell.length_c   1.000
_cell.angle_alpha   90.00
_cell.angle_beta   90.00
_cell.angle_gamma   90.00
#
_symmetry.space_group_name_H-M   'P 1'
#
loop_
_entity.id
_entity.type
_entity.pdbx_description
1 polymer ?
#
loop_
_entity_poly.entity_id
_entity_poly.type
_entity_poly.pdbx_seq_one_letter_code
_entity_poly.pdbx_strand_id
1 'polypeptide(L)'
;QVFLGPEALNHYAAFLKSLGGLLWLARGILLVAVFAHIGSGIRLAYLNTKARPERYRVQKSMHTNLFAKTMALSGLTLLAFIVYHLLHFTFGVTNAETYGLEDSLGRHDVYAMVVGSFANPAISGVYVVSMALLGMHLSHGCSSFFQSLGLNHPKYNGLIQKVGPTLGILIFIGNAAMPVAVLLGLVTLH
;
A
#
# COMPACT_ATOMS: atom_id res chain seq x y z
N GLN A 1 14.43 2.31 -9.98
CA GLN A 1 14.36 1.58 -11.26
C GLN A 1 13.64 2.37 -12.32
N VAL A 2 12.39 2.82 -12.11
CA VAL A 2 11.71 3.68 -13.10
C VAL A 2 12.53 4.95 -13.44
N PHE A 3 13.15 5.58 -12.43
CA PHE A 3 14.05 6.73 -12.63
C PHE A 3 15.38 6.42 -13.32
N LEU A 4 15.71 5.14 -13.52
CA LEU A 4 16.93 4.69 -14.21
C LEU A 4 16.65 4.38 -15.70
N GLY A 5 15.41 4.56 -16.15
CA GLY A 5 14.99 4.38 -17.54
C GLY A 5 14.34 3.03 -17.87
N PRO A 6 13.91 2.85 -19.13
CA PRO A 6 13.12 1.69 -19.57
C PRO A 6 13.84 0.36 -19.38
N GLU A 7 15.11 0.27 -19.78
CA GLU A 7 15.87 -0.98 -19.70
C GLU A 7 15.99 -1.49 -18.26
N ALA A 8 16.29 -0.59 -17.31
CA ALA A 8 16.44 -0.97 -15.91
C ALA A 8 15.14 -1.54 -15.31
N LEU A 9 13.99 -0.97 -15.68
CA LEU A 9 12.69 -1.42 -15.19
C LEU A 9 12.23 -2.71 -15.89
N ASN A 10 12.34 -2.78 -17.21
CA ASN A 10 11.91 -3.94 -18.00
C ASN A 10 12.79 -5.17 -17.71
N HIS A 11 14.11 -4.99 -17.60
CA HIS A 11 15.03 -6.05 -17.19
C HIS A 11 14.68 -6.59 -15.80
N TYR A 12 14.43 -5.72 -14.83
CA TYR A 12 14.05 -6.14 -13.48
C TYR A 12 12.70 -6.88 -13.47
N ALA A 13 11.72 -6.39 -14.23
CA ALA A 13 10.43 -7.06 -14.35
C ALA A 13 10.56 -8.44 -15.01
N ALA A 14 11.38 -8.57 -16.05
CA ALA A 14 11.67 -9.85 -16.69
C ALA A 14 12.37 -10.83 -15.73
N PHE A 15 13.35 -10.36 -14.97
CA PHE A 15 14.00 -11.15 -13.92
C PHE A 15 12.98 -11.65 -12.88
N LEU A 16 12.11 -10.78 -12.35
CA LEU A 16 11.08 -11.20 -11.40
C LEU A 16 10.12 -12.24 -11.99
N LYS A 17 9.70 -12.07 -13.25
CA LYS A 17 8.84 -13.03 -13.96
C LYS A 17 9.55 -14.38 -14.16
N SER A 18 10.87 -14.38 -14.41
CA SER A 18 11.66 -15.62 -14.56
C SER A 18 11.75 -16.48 -13.29
N LEU A 19 11.45 -15.91 -12.11
CA LEU A 19 11.39 -16.67 -10.85
C LEU A 19 10.21 -17.67 -10.81
N GLY A 20 9.25 -17.57 -11.75
CA GLY A 20 8.18 -18.55 -11.94
C GLY A 20 7.40 -18.86 -10.67
N GLY A 21 7.51 -20.09 -10.18
CA GLY A 21 6.79 -20.57 -8.98
C GLY A 21 7.11 -19.79 -7.71
N LEU A 22 8.33 -19.26 -7.56
CA LEU A 22 8.71 -18.47 -6.37
C LEU A 22 7.96 -17.13 -6.32
N LEU A 23 7.72 -16.50 -7.48
CA LEU A 23 6.93 -15.27 -7.56
C LEU A 23 5.48 -15.54 -7.13
N TRP A 24 4.88 -16.65 -7.57
CA TRP A 24 3.53 -17.05 -7.17
C TRP A 24 3.42 -17.38 -5.69
N LEU A 25 4.43 -18.06 -5.13
CA LEU A 25 4.50 -18.30 -3.69
C LEU A 25 4.52 -16.98 -2.91
N ALA A 26 5.38 -16.03 -3.29
CA ALA A 26 5.45 -14.72 -2.66
C ALA A 26 4.11 -13.97 -2.73
N ARG A 27 3.44 -13.97 -3.90
CA ARG A 27 2.10 -13.39 -4.08
C ARG A 27 1.07 -14.04 -3.16
N GLY A 28 1.06 -15.37 -3.09
CA GLY A 28 0.16 -16.13 -2.22
C GLY A 28 0.35 -15.75 -0.74
N ILE A 29 1.60 -15.70 -0.28
CA ILE A 29 1.93 -15.29 1.09
C ILE A 29 1.42 -13.88 1.39
N LEU A 30 1.65 -12.91 0.50
CA LEU A 30 1.18 -11.53 0.68
C LEU A 30 -0.34 -11.44 0.75
N LEU A 31 -1.05 -12.15 -0.13
CA LEU A 31 -2.52 -12.18 -0.11
C LEU A 31 -3.06 -12.80 1.18
N VAL A 32 -2.50 -13.95 1.59
CA VAL A 32 -2.87 -14.59 2.86
C VAL A 32 -2.61 -13.66 4.04
N ALA A 33 -1.47 -12.97 4.07
CA ALA A 33 -1.14 -12.00 5.12
C ALA A 33 -2.15 -10.84 5.18
N VAL A 34 -2.56 -10.30 4.03
CA VAL A 34 -3.58 -9.24 3.95
C VAL A 34 -4.92 -9.73 4.50
N PHE A 35 -5.40 -10.91 4.08
CA PHE A 35 -6.67 -11.45 4.58
C PHE A 35 -6.61 -11.81 6.06
N ALA A 36 -5.50 -12.39 6.53
CA ALA A 36 -5.30 -12.66 7.95
C ALA A 36 -5.27 -11.38 8.78
N HIS A 37 -4.63 -10.31 8.27
CA HIS A 37 -4.61 -9.00 8.90
C HIS A 37 -6.03 -8.42 9.03
N ILE A 38 -6.80 -8.40 7.93
CA ILE A 38 -8.20 -7.93 7.93
C ILE A 38 -9.05 -8.75 8.90
N GLY A 39 -8.94 -10.09 8.86
CA GLY A 39 -9.66 -10.99 9.77
C GLY A 39 -9.33 -10.74 11.24
N SER A 40 -8.05 -10.51 11.55
CA SER A 40 -7.62 -10.17 12.92
C SER A 40 -8.19 -8.83 13.39
N GLY A 41 -8.25 -7.82 12.52
CA GLY A 41 -8.83 -6.51 12.80
C GLY A 41 -10.34 -6.59 13.05
N ILE A 42 -11.07 -7.32 12.20
CA ILE A 42 -12.51 -7.57 12.37
C ILE A 42 -12.78 -8.33 13.67
N ARG A 43 -12.00 -9.39 13.94
CA ARG A 43 -12.10 -10.16 15.19
C ARG A 43 -11.89 -9.27 16.41
N LEU A 44 -10.88 -8.40 16.38
CA LEU A 44 -10.61 -7.46 17.46
C LEU A 44 -11.76 -6.45 17.63
N ALA A 45 -12.32 -5.92 16.54
CA ALA A 45 -13.47 -5.02 16.59
C ALA A 45 -14.71 -5.71 17.18
N TYR A 46 -14.97 -6.95 16.81
CA TYR A 46 -16.05 -7.76 17.36
C TYR A 46 -15.85 -8.02 18.87
N LEU A 47 -14.66 -8.48 19.28
CA LEU A 47 -14.34 -8.73 20.69
C LEU A 47 -14.45 -7.46 21.53
N ASN A 48 -13.98 -6.32 21.02
CA ASN A 48 -14.10 -5.02 21.68
C ASN A 48 -15.55 -4.58 21.87
N THR A 49 -16.44 -4.95 20.94
CA THR A 49 -17.87 -4.65 21.02
C THR A 49 -18.57 -5.58 22.00
N LYS A 50 -18.29 -6.89 21.93
CA LYS A 50 -18.87 -7.90 22.84
C LYS A 50 -18.44 -7.72 24.30
N ALA A 51 -17.21 -7.28 24.54
CA ALA A 51 -16.70 -7.01 25.88
C ALA A 51 -17.32 -5.77 26.54
N ARG A 52 -18.29 -5.09 25.89
CA ARG A 52 -18.91 -3.84 26.36
C ARG A 52 -20.45 -3.91 26.34
N PRO A 53 -21.09 -4.70 27.24
CA PRO A 53 -22.55 -4.77 27.34
C PRO A 53 -23.19 -3.49 27.88
N GLU A 54 -22.49 -2.67 28.69
CA GLU A 54 -22.96 -1.35 29.11
C GLU A 54 -22.11 -0.21 28.53
N ARG A 55 -22.79 0.85 28.08
CA ARG A 55 -22.15 2.04 27.48
C ARG A 55 -21.40 2.80 28.59
N TYR A 56 -20.11 3.06 28.37
CA TYR A 56 -19.20 3.69 29.33
C TYR A 56 -19.84 4.88 30.09
N ARG A 57 -19.79 4.85 31.44
CA ARG A 57 -20.16 5.96 32.33
C ARG A 57 -19.24 7.18 32.20
N VAL A 58 -18.08 7.01 31.55
CA VAL A 58 -17.11 8.07 31.23
C VAL A 58 -16.87 8.07 29.72
N GLN A 59 -17.26 9.13 29.02
CA GLN A 59 -17.00 9.23 27.58
C GLN A 59 -15.50 9.15 27.31
N LYS A 60 -15.04 8.15 26.53
CA LYS A 60 -13.68 8.17 25.99
C LYS A 60 -13.52 9.44 25.14
N SER A 61 -12.37 10.11 25.29
CA SER A 61 -12.05 11.35 24.56
C SER A 61 -12.39 11.24 23.06
N MET A 62 -12.88 12.33 22.47
CA MET A 62 -13.22 12.38 21.03
C MET A 62 -12.06 11.89 20.13
N HIS A 63 -10.82 12.10 20.58
CA HIS A 63 -9.60 11.71 19.91
C HIS A 63 -9.51 10.19 19.67
N THR A 64 -9.86 9.36 20.66
CA THR A 64 -9.82 7.89 20.51
C THR A 64 -10.85 7.37 19.51
N ASN A 65 -12.01 8.04 19.41
CA ASN A 65 -13.05 7.68 18.46
C ASN A 65 -12.65 8.04 17.02
N LEU A 66 -11.97 9.18 16.84
CA LEU A 66 -11.47 9.59 15.54
C LEU A 66 -10.43 8.61 14.99
N PHE A 67 -9.44 8.19 15.79
CA PHE A 67 -8.45 7.19 15.34
C PHE A 67 -9.08 5.86 14.94
N ALA A 68 -10.05 5.37 15.70
CA ALA A 68 -10.71 4.10 15.36
C ALA A 68 -11.47 4.20 14.02
N LYS A 69 -12.14 5.34 13.78
CA LYS A 69 -12.85 5.58 12.50
C LYS A 69 -11.88 5.73 11.34
N THR A 70 -10.79 6.49 11.50
CA THR A 70 -9.80 6.68 10.43
C THR A 70 -9.04 5.40 10.10
N MET A 71 -8.78 4.52 11.09
CA MET A 71 -8.19 3.20 10.85
C MET A 71 -9.09 2.27 10.05
N ALA A 72 -10.38 2.22 10.37
CA ALA A 72 -11.33 1.42 9.61
C ALA A 72 -11.51 1.94 8.18
N LEU A 73 -11.67 3.26 8.03
CA LEU A 73 -11.84 3.88 6.72
C LEU A 73 -10.59 3.70 5.84
N SER A 74 -9.40 4.01 6.37
CA SER A 74 -8.14 3.81 5.63
C SER A 74 -7.95 2.35 5.24
N GLY A 75 -8.22 1.39 6.14
CA GLY A 75 -8.14 -0.04 5.82
C GLY A 75 -9.07 -0.46 4.69
N LEU A 76 -10.32 0.03 4.70
CA LEU A 76 -11.29 -0.26 3.63
C LEU A 76 -10.88 0.37 2.30
N THR A 77 -10.43 1.62 2.31
CA THR A 77 -9.94 2.28 1.09
C THR A 77 -8.70 1.59 0.53
N LEU A 78 -7.79 1.12 1.39
CA LEU A 78 -6.61 0.35 0.96
C LEU A 78 -7.00 -1.00 0.37
N LEU A 79 -8.01 -1.68 0.91
CA LEU A 79 -8.51 -2.92 0.31
C LEU A 79 -9.04 -2.68 -1.11
N ALA A 80 -9.85 -1.63 -1.30
CA ALA A 80 -10.33 -1.25 -2.63
C ALA A 80 -9.18 -0.90 -3.57
N PHE A 81 -8.17 -0.17 -3.07
CA PHE A 81 -6.97 0.16 -3.83
C PHE A 81 -6.16 -1.07 -4.21
N ILE A 82 -5.99 -2.07 -3.33
CA ILE A 82 -5.28 -3.33 -3.65
C ILE A 82 -6.01 -4.05 -4.79
N VAL A 83 -7.33 -4.14 -4.75
CA VAL A 83 -8.12 -4.76 -5.83
C VAL A 83 -7.89 -4.00 -7.15
N TYR A 84 -8.03 -2.68 -7.13
CA TYR A 84 -7.78 -1.85 -8.31
C TYR A 84 -6.34 -2.00 -8.82
N HIS A 85 -5.35 -2.00 -7.93
CA HIS A 85 -3.94 -2.16 -8.25
C HIS A 85 -3.65 -3.50 -8.94
N LEU A 86 -4.24 -4.60 -8.46
CA LEU A 86 -4.11 -5.91 -9.08
C LEU A 86 -4.79 -5.95 -10.45
N LEU A 87 -6.01 -5.41 -10.58
CA LEU A 87 -6.70 -5.30 -11.86
C LEU A 87 -5.89 -4.48 -12.87
N HIS A 88 -5.23 -3.43 -12.40
CA HIS A 88 -4.46 -2.52 -13.22
C HIS A 88 -3.14 -3.14 -13.70
N PHE A 89 -2.23 -3.48 -12.79
CA PHE A 89 -0.86 -3.87 -13.14
C PHE A 89 -0.61 -5.39 -13.17
N THR A 90 -1.46 -6.19 -12.52
CA THR A 90 -1.28 -7.67 -12.50
C THR A 90 -2.12 -8.36 -13.57
N PHE A 91 -3.34 -7.87 -13.81
CA PHE A 91 -4.28 -8.49 -14.74
C PHE A 91 -4.52 -7.68 -16.01
N GLY A 92 -4.05 -6.43 -16.08
CA GLY A 92 -4.18 -5.60 -17.29
C GLY A 92 -5.61 -5.22 -17.68
N VAL A 93 -6.56 -5.32 -16.74
CA VAL A 93 -8.00 -5.16 -17.02
C VAL A 93 -8.36 -3.70 -17.31
N THR A 94 -7.71 -2.74 -16.65
CA THR A 94 -8.07 -1.32 -16.73
C THR A 94 -7.22 -0.50 -17.70
N ASN A 95 -6.16 -1.09 -18.27
CA ASN A 95 -5.24 -0.43 -19.20
C ASN A 95 -4.69 -1.46 -20.19
N ALA A 96 -5.61 -2.15 -20.88
CA ALA A 96 -5.28 -3.25 -21.77
C ALA A 96 -4.39 -2.79 -22.94
N GLU A 97 -4.53 -1.52 -23.38
CA GLU A 97 -3.74 -0.96 -24.47
C GLU A 97 -2.23 -0.94 -24.19
N THR A 98 -1.82 -0.69 -22.94
CA THR A 98 -0.39 -0.65 -22.58
C THR A 98 0.09 -1.98 -22.04
N TYR A 99 -0.80 -2.82 -21.51
CA TYR A 99 -0.46 -4.13 -20.95
C TYR A 99 0.10 -5.10 -22.00
N GLY A 100 -0.29 -4.98 -23.27
CA GLY A 100 0.19 -5.87 -24.34
C GLY A 100 1.52 -5.48 -24.97
N LEU A 101 2.13 -4.36 -24.55
CA LEU A 101 3.31 -3.81 -25.21
C LEU A 101 4.56 -4.64 -24.91
N GLU A 102 5.45 -4.70 -25.89
CA GLU A 102 6.77 -5.31 -25.78
C GLU A 102 7.85 -4.28 -26.08
N ASP A 103 8.98 -4.40 -25.38
CA ASP A 103 10.17 -3.61 -25.63
C ASP A 103 10.95 -4.14 -26.83
N SER A 104 12.02 -3.43 -27.21
CA SER A 104 12.88 -3.81 -28.34
C SER A 104 13.51 -5.21 -28.25
N LEU A 105 13.48 -5.84 -27.07
CA LEU A 105 14.02 -7.18 -26.83
C LEU A 105 12.91 -8.24 -26.76
N GLY A 106 11.66 -7.90 -27.11
CA GLY A 106 10.51 -8.80 -27.05
C GLY A 106 10.07 -9.13 -25.62
N ARG A 107 10.46 -8.33 -24.63
CA ARG A 107 10.00 -8.48 -23.24
C ARG A 107 8.80 -7.57 -23.03
N HIS A 108 7.92 -7.95 -22.12
CA HIS A 108 6.79 -7.10 -21.73
C HIS A 108 7.24 -5.72 -21.23
N ASP A 109 6.73 -4.65 -21.83
CA ASP A 109 7.16 -3.27 -21.57
C ASP A 109 6.46 -2.68 -20.34
N VAL A 110 6.97 -3.06 -19.17
CA VAL A 110 6.46 -2.57 -17.88
C VAL A 110 6.71 -1.07 -17.70
N TYR A 111 7.77 -0.52 -18.30
CA TYR A 111 8.01 0.92 -18.30
C TYR A 111 6.91 1.68 -19.05
N ALA A 112 6.56 1.23 -20.26
CA ALA A 112 5.46 1.81 -21.01
C ALA A 112 4.13 1.76 -20.24
N MET A 113 3.84 0.63 -19.60
CA MET A 113 2.66 0.49 -18.75
C MET A 113 2.63 1.49 -17.59
N VAL A 114 3.72 1.59 -16.83
CA VAL A 114 3.79 2.46 -15.64
C VAL A 114 3.70 3.93 -16.03
N VAL A 115 4.51 4.37 -16.99
CA VAL A 115 4.56 5.77 -17.41
C VAL A 115 3.29 6.16 -18.15
N GLY A 116 2.79 5.32 -19.06
CA GLY A 116 1.52 5.57 -19.76
C GLY A 116 0.34 5.68 -18.80
N SER A 117 0.28 4.82 -17.78
CA SER A 117 -0.77 4.86 -16.76
C SER A 117 -0.70 6.13 -15.91
N PHE A 118 0.50 6.53 -15.47
CA PHE A 118 0.67 7.70 -14.61
C PHE A 118 0.69 9.04 -15.35
N ALA A 119 0.74 9.03 -16.68
CA ALA A 119 0.47 10.22 -17.48
C ALA A 119 -0.99 10.68 -17.33
N ASN A 120 -1.92 9.79 -16.93
CA ASN A 120 -3.30 10.15 -16.60
C ASN A 120 -3.39 10.76 -15.18
N PRO A 121 -3.77 12.05 -15.03
CA PRO A 121 -3.83 12.70 -13.71
C PRO A 121 -4.82 12.05 -12.74
N ALA A 122 -5.92 11.46 -13.23
CA ALA A 122 -6.89 10.79 -12.38
C ALA A 122 -6.32 9.51 -11.76
N ILE A 123 -5.65 8.68 -12.58
CA ILE A 123 -4.99 7.44 -12.12
C ILE A 123 -3.88 7.81 -11.11
N SER A 124 -3.03 8.78 -11.46
CA SER A 124 -1.98 9.27 -10.57
C SER A 124 -2.52 9.81 -9.25
N GLY A 125 -3.60 10.59 -9.29
CA GLY A 125 -4.28 11.10 -8.11
C GLY A 125 -4.77 9.99 -7.18
N VAL A 126 -5.42 8.95 -7.73
CA VAL A 126 -5.86 7.76 -6.97
C VAL A 126 -4.66 7.10 -6.28
N TYR A 127 -3.57 6.84 -7.00
CA TYR A 127 -2.38 6.22 -6.43
C TYR A 127 -1.74 7.07 -5.33
N VAL A 128 -1.59 8.38 -5.54
CA VAL A 128 -1.00 9.29 -4.54
C VAL A 128 -1.86 9.34 -3.26
N VAL A 129 -3.17 9.49 -3.40
CA VAL A 129 -4.09 9.51 -2.25
C VAL A 129 -4.06 8.17 -1.51
N SER A 130 -4.08 7.05 -2.23
CA SER A 130 -3.98 5.72 -1.62
C SER A 130 -2.67 5.50 -0.88
N MET A 131 -1.54 6.00 -1.40
CA MET A 131 -0.25 5.93 -0.71
C MET A 131 -0.21 6.81 0.55
N ALA A 132 -0.88 7.97 0.54
CA ALA A 132 -1.01 8.80 1.74
C ALA A 132 -1.84 8.10 2.83
N LEU A 133 -2.96 7.48 2.43
CA LEU A 133 -3.78 6.66 3.33
C LEU A 133 -3.02 5.45 3.86
N LEU A 134 -2.18 4.81 3.03
CA LEU A 134 -1.29 3.71 3.45
C LEU A 134 -0.30 4.20 4.51
N GLY A 135 0.35 5.34 4.25
CA GLY A 135 1.28 5.95 5.20
C GLY A 135 0.62 6.20 6.57
N MET A 136 -0.59 6.76 6.58
CA MET A 136 -1.36 6.97 7.81
C MET A 136 -1.75 5.65 8.49
N HIS A 137 -2.25 4.68 7.72
CA HIS A 137 -2.64 3.37 8.23
C HIS A 137 -1.46 2.64 8.91
N LEU A 138 -0.28 2.66 8.28
CA LEU A 138 0.95 2.09 8.83
C LEU A 138 1.43 2.86 10.07
N SER A 139 1.35 4.19 10.03
CA SER A 139 1.77 5.03 11.16
C SER A 139 1.03 4.68 12.45
N HIS A 140 -0.27 4.44 12.34
CA HIS A 140 -1.12 4.03 13.47
C HIS A 140 -1.03 2.53 13.78
N GLY A 141 -0.95 1.68 12.76
CA GLY A 141 -0.89 0.22 12.91
C GLY A 141 0.39 -0.24 13.61
N CYS A 142 1.51 0.43 13.33
CA CYS A 142 2.82 0.08 13.89
C CYS A 142 2.84 0.17 15.42
N SER A 143 2.36 1.28 15.99
CA SER A 143 2.30 1.45 17.45
C SER A 143 1.36 0.41 18.10
N SER A 144 0.23 0.11 17.45
CA SER A 144 -0.74 -0.88 17.93
C SER A 144 -0.15 -2.30 17.94
N PHE A 145 0.61 -2.66 16.91
CA PHE A 145 1.28 -3.96 16.78
C PHE A 145 2.27 -4.20 17.92
N PHE A 146 3.16 -3.25 18.20
CA PHE A 146 4.11 -3.36 19.30
C PHE A 146 3.41 -3.44 20.66
N GLN A 147 2.30 -2.73 20.84
CA GLN A 147 1.50 -2.83 22.05
C GLN A 147 0.86 -4.22 22.21
N SER A 148 0.34 -4.82 21.14
CA SER A 148 -0.24 -6.18 21.17
C SER A 148 0.79 -7.27 21.48
N LEU A 149 2.06 -7.08 21.10
CA LEU A 149 3.15 -7.98 21.46
C LEU A 149 3.66 -7.79 22.90
N GLY A 150 3.13 -6.83 23.65
CA GLY A 150 3.58 -6.55 25.02
C GLY A 150 4.90 -5.79 25.10
N LEU A 151 5.42 -5.27 23.98
CA LEU A 151 6.68 -4.51 23.92
C LEU A 151 6.51 -3.04 24.35
N ASN A 152 5.49 -2.75 25.16
CA ASN A 152 5.17 -1.42 25.65
C ASN A 152 5.95 -1.15 26.95
N HIS A 153 7.08 -0.44 26.85
CA HIS A 153 7.92 -0.10 27.98
C HIS A 153 8.36 1.37 27.89
N PRO A 154 8.30 2.17 28.98
CA PRO A 154 8.60 3.61 28.95
C PRO A 154 9.93 3.99 28.28
N LYS A 155 10.94 3.14 28.44
CA LYS A 155 12.27 3.27 27.79
C LYS A 155 12.21 3.27 26.25
N TYR A 156 11.32 2.49 25.64
CA TYR A 156 11.26 2.30 24.17
C TYR A 156 10.03 2.94 23.54
N ASN A 157 9.03 3.34 24.34
CA ASN A 157 7.78 3.92 23.85
C ASN A 157 7.98 5.16 22.98
N GLY A 158 8.93 6.04 23.34
CA GLY A 158 9.24 7.23 22.53
C GLY A 158 9.81 6.89 21.15
N LEU A 159 10.56 5.78 21.03
CA LEU A 159 11.08 5.30 19.75
C LEU A 159 9.98 4.62 18.94
N ILE A 160 9.22 3.71 19.56
CA ILE A 160 8.13 2.96 18.92
C ILE A 160 7.09 3.92 18.30
N GLN A 161 6.78 5.02 18.99
CA GLN A 161 5.84 6.04 18.50
C GLN A 161 6.35 6.81 17.27
N LYS A 162 7.66 6.87 17.04
CA LYS A 162 8.26 7.55 15.88
C LYS A 162 8.47 6.63 14.68
N VAL A 163 8.69 5.33 14.91
CA VAL A 163 8.96 4.34 13.84
C VAL A 163 7.80 4.29 12.85
N GLY A 164 6.56 4.16 13.33
CA GLY A 164 5.37 4.11 12.46
C GLY A 164 5.28 5.32 11.52
N PRO A 165 5.19 6.55 12.05
CA PRO A 165 5.17 7.77 11.23
C PRO A 165 6.33 7.90 10.26
N THR A 166 7.55 7.57 10.70
CA THR A 166 8.74 7.65 9.84
C THR A 166 8.63 6.70 8.66
N LEU A 167 8.29 5.43 8.91
CA LEU A 167 8.08 4.45 7.85
C LEU A 167 6.92 4.84 6.92
N GLY A 168 5.82 5.34 7.49
CA GLY A 168 4.68 5.81 6.72
C GLY A 168 5.02 6.94 5.75
N ILE A 169 5.79 7.94 6.21
CA ILE A 169 6.26 9.06 5.39
C ILE A 169 7.21 8.57 4.29
N LEU A 170 8.17 7.71 4.61
CA LEU A 170 9.12 7.18 3.63
C LEU A 170 8.42 6.37 2.53
N ILE A 171 7.47 5.50 2.91
CA ILE A 171 6.68 4.71 1.96
C ILE A 171 5.82 5.62 1.09
N PHE A 172 5.17 6.63 1.67
CA PHE A 172 4.38 7.60 0.92
C PHE A 172 5.24 8.35 -0.10
N ILE A 173 6.34 8.99 0.34
CA ILE A 173 7.21 9.78 -0.54
C ILE A 173 7.80 8.89 -1.65
N GLY A 174 8.34 7.72 -1.28
CA GLY A 174 8.98 6.83 -2.25
C GLY A 174 8.02 6.34 -3.35
N ASN A 175 6.78 6.01 -2.98
CA ASN A 175 5.80 5.52 -3.96
C ASN A 175 5.08 6.65 -4.71
N ALA A 176 4.78 7.78 -4.05
CA ALA A 176 4.16 8.93 -4.68
C ALA A 176 5.10 9.68 -5.63
N ALA A 177 6.42 9.57 -5.44
CA ALA A 177 7.40 10.16 -6.33
C ALA A 177 7.25 9.67 -7.78
N MET A 178 6.87 8.41 -8.01
CA MET A 178 6.72 7.86 -9.36
C MET A 178 5.61 8.55 -10.18
N PRO A 179 4.32 8.54 -9.75
CA PRO A 179 3.26 9.21 -10.50
C PRO A 179 3.48 10.72 -10.59
N VAL A 180 4.01 11.36 -9.54
CA VAL A 180 4.30 12.79 -9.55
C VAL A 180 5.38 13.13 -10.58
N ALA A 181 6.47 12.37 -10.64
CA ALA A 181 7.53 12.61 -11.60
C ALA A 181 7.06 12.42 -13.06
N VAL A 182 6.17 11.47 -13.31
CA VAL A 182 5.55 11.27 -14.63
C VAL A 182 4.67 12.46 -15.00
N LEU A 183 3.79 12.92 -14.09
CA LEU A 183 2.93 14.09 -14.33
C LEU A 183 3.72 15.38 -14.57
N LEU A 184 4.89 15.52 -13.94
CA LEU A 184 5.79 16.66 -14.13
C LEU A 184 6.65 16.54 -15.40
N GLY A 185 6.56 15.43 -16.14
CA GLY A 185 7.37 15.19 -17.34
C GLY A 185 8.86 14.91 -17.04
N LEU A 186 9.22 14.61 -15.79
CA LEU A 186 10.58 14.21 -15.41
C LEU A 186 10.88 12.77 -15.79
N VAL A 187 9.83 11.95 -15.94
CA VAL A 187 9.88 10.56 -16.42
C VAL A 187 8.85 10.43 -17.53
N THR A 188 9.29 10.13 -18.75
CA THR A 188 8.43 10.09 -19.94
C THR A 188 8.78 8.89 -20.84
N LEU A 189 7.90 8.62 -21.80
CA LEU A 189 8.14 7.72 -22.94
C LEU A 189 8.89 8.53 -24.00
N HIS A 190 10.21 8.58 -23.95
CA HIS A 190 11.05 9.13 -25.03
C HIS A 190 11.78 8.00 -25.74
#